data_AF-A0A0D2PX69-F1
#
_entry.id   AF-A0A0D2PX69-F1
#
_cell.length_a   1.000
_cell.length_b   1.000
_cell.length_c   1.000
_cell.angle_alpha   90.00
_cell.angle_beta   90.00
_cell.angle_gamma   90.00
#
_symmetry.space_group_name_H-M   'P 1'
#
loop_
_entity.id
_entity.type
_entity.pdbx_description
1 polymer ?
#
loop_
_entity_poly.entity_id
_entity_poly.type
_entity_poly.pdbx_seq_one_letter_code
_entity_poly.pdbx_strand_id
1 'polypeptide(L)'
;NARKNGSSTKPGERIPGHTLLPAVRLENIIQADGVTGNMALSKEGLFVLSIATEEFIKRLIQAAHREASAHRRNQINYPDMSATVQQYQEFMILAETIPPPVTLSDAFILRQDKERELLEDNPALAVPYSLLPSTQPSPDPEPSNSNAIPKPQKKSRASLANGKEKDKSNGTASTS
;
A
#
# COMPACT_ATOMS: atom_id res chain seq x y z
N ASN A 1 -37.37 -4.71 -25.84
CA ASN A 1 -36.29 -5.44 -26.54
C ASN A 1 -35.06 -5.61 -25.65
N ALA A 2 -34.20 -6.55 -26.02
CA ALA A 2 -32.93 -6.93 -25.36
C ALA A 2 -31.87 -5.80 -25.39
N ARG A 3 -30.77 -5.82 -24.62
CA ARG A 3 -30.35 -6.62 -23.44
C ARG A 3 -29.28 -5.81 -22.68
N LYS A 4 -29.03 -6.14 -21.40
CA LYS A 4 -28.03 -5.49 -20.54
C LYS A 4 -26.62 -6.07 -20.79
N ASN A 5 -25.87 -5.52 -21.75
CA ASN A 5 -24.50 -5.93 -22.04
C ASN A 5 -23.50 -5.31 -21.06
N GLY A 6 -23.42 -5.86 -19.84
CA GLY A 6 -22.18 -5.79 -19.06
C GLY A 6 -21.21 -6.83 -19.61
N SER A 7 -20.01 -6.44 -20.02
CA SER A 7 -19.01 -7.38 -20.54
C SER A 7 -18.53 -8.32 -19.44
N SER A 8 -18.63 -9.64 -19.67
CA SER A 8 -18.17 -10.68 -18.73
C SER A 8 -16.64 -10.90 -18.78
N THR A 9 -15.90 -9.85 -19.11
CA THR A 9 -14.44 -9.75 -19.05
C THR A 9 -13.97 -9.74 -17.60
N LYS A 10 -12.95 -10.52 -17.27
CA LYS A 10 -12.32 -10.45 -15.94
C LYS A 10 -11.63 -9.09 -15.78
N PRO A 11 -11.63 -8.48 -14.57
CA PRO A 11 -10.89 -7.23 -14.35
C PRO A 11 -9.39 -7.46 -14.65
N GLY A 12 -8.83 -6.65 -15.55
CA GLY A 12 -7.45 -6.78 -16.03
C GLY A 12 -7.23 -7.67 -17.26
N GLU A 13 -8.28 -8.28 -17.82
CA GLU A 13 -8.19 -9.10 -19.04
C GLU A 13 -7.99 -8.21 -20.28
N ARG A 14 -6.81 -8.27 -20.92
CA ARG A 14 -6.49 -7.49 -22.11
C ARG A 14 -7.23 -8.02 -23.34
N ILE A 15 -8.15 -7.22 -23.89
CA ILE A 15 -8.67 -7.40 -25.25
C ILE A 15 -7.72 -6.69 -26.24
N PRO A 16 -7.32 -7.31 -27.37
CA PRO A 16 -6.56 -6.63 -28.42
C PRO A 16 -7.25 -5.35 -28.92
N GLY A 17 -6.46 -4.31 -29.21
CA GLY A 17 -6.96 -2.99 -29.62
C GLY A 17 -7.68 -2.20 -28.51
N HIS A 18 -7.68 -2.66 -27.26
CA HIS A 18 -8.27 -1.97 -26.11
C HIS A 18 -7.24 -1.72 -25.02
N THR A 19 -7.46 -0.67 -24.24
CA THR A 19 -6.68 -0.29 -23.05
C THR A 19 -7.31 -0.86 -21.78
N LEU A 20 -6.50 -0.99 -20.72
CA LEU A 20 -7.00 -1.30 -19.38
C LEU A 20 -7.40 -0.03 -18.62
N LEU A 21 -6.82 1.12 -18.96
CA LEU A 21 -7.20 2.42 -18.39
C LEU A 21 -8.37 3.04 -19.18
N PRO A 22 -9.45 3.52 -18.52
CA PRO A 22 -10.56 4.16 -19.22
C PRO A 22 -10.18 5.52 -19.82
N ALA A 23 -10.46 5.71 -21.12
CA ALA A 23 -10.16 6.93 -21.88
C ALA A 23 -10.60 8.23 -21.16
N VAL A 24 -11.85 8.31 -20.72
CA VAL A 24 -12.42 9.46 -19.99
C VAL A 24 -11.62 9.80 -18.72
N ARG A 25 -11.01 8.81 -18.06
CA ARG A 25 -10.18 9.05 -16.87
C ARG A 25 -8.86 9.71 -17.24
N LEU A 26 -8.26 9.33 -18.37
CA LEU A 26 -7.06 9.97 -18.89
C LEU A 26 -7.36 11.38 -19.41
N GLU A 27 -8.44 11.57 -20.16
CA GLU A 27 -8.90 12.89 -20.63
C GLU A 27 -9.08 13.86 -19.45
N ASN A 28 -9.73 13.44 -18.37
CA ASN A 28 -9.90 14.26 -17.17
C ASN A 28 -8.57 14.58 -16.47
N ILE A 29 -7.62 13.64 -16.40
CA ILE A 29 -6.29 13.87 -15.80
C ILE A 29 -5.49 14.87 -16.65
N ILE A 30 -5.48 14.71 -17.98
CA ILE A 30 -4.78 15.60 -18.92
C ILE A 30 -5.31 17.04 -18.87
N GLN A 31 -6.60 17.21 -18.56
CA GLN A 31 -7.25 18.52 -18.42
C GLN A 31 -7.07 19.15 -17.03
N ALA A 32 -6.90 18.35 -15.97
CA ALA A 32 -6.88 18.83 -14.58
C ALA A 32 -5.74 19.81 -14.29
N ASP A 33 -4.53 19.52 -14.77
CA ASP A 33 -3.34 20.35 -14.53
C ASP A 33 -3.22 21.55 -15.49
N GLY A 34 -4.18 21.73 -16.41
CA GLY A 34 -4.16 22.81 -17.42
C GLY A 34 -3.06 22.70 -18.49
N VAL A 35 -2.10 21.78 -18.34
CA VAL A 35 -0.89 21.58 -19.15
C VAL A 35 -1.14 21.58 -20.66
N THR A 36 -2.28 21.07 -21.13
CA THR A 36 -2.60 21.00 -22.56
C THR A 36 -3.17 22.29 -23.16
N GLY A 37 -3.63 23.27 -22.38
CA GLY A 37 -4.07 24.58 -22.91
C GLY A 37 -5.00 24.50 -24.14
N ASN A 38 -6.15 23.84 -23.99
CA ASN A 38 -7.13 23.52 -25.05
C ASN A 38 -6.67 22.48 -26.11
N MET A 39 -5.44 21.96 -26.05
CA MET A 39 -4.94 20.96 -27.01
C MET A 39 -5.57 19.58 -26.79
N ALA A 40 -6.66 19.32 -27.52
CA ALA A 40 -7.29 18.01 -27.56
C ALA A 40 -6.37 16.97 -28.22
N LEU A 41 -6.05 15.90 -27.49
CA LEU A 41 -5.27 14.78 -28.00
C LEU A 41 -6.12 13.94 -28.98
N SER A 42 -5.50 13.42 -30.05
CA SER A 42 -6.20 12.52 -30.98
C SER A 42 -6.53 11.18 -30.32
N LYS A 43 -7.54 10.46 -30.83
CA LYS A 43 -7.93 9.14 -30.30
C LYS A 43 -6.77 8.14 -30.29
N GLU A 44 -5.98 8.12 -31.35
CA GLU A 44 -4.77 7.29 -31.45
C GLU A 44 -3.69 7.75 -30.45
N GLY A 45 -3.52 9.06 -30.25
CA GLY A 45 -2.61 9.61 -29.25
C GLY A 45 -3.01 9.21 -27.82
N LEU A 46 -4.31 9.26 -27.51
CA LEU A 46 -4.85 8.84 -26.21
C LEU A 46 -4.70 7.32 -25.99
N PHE A 47 -4.89 6.51 -27.03
CA PHE A 47 -4.63 5.07 -27.00
C PHE A 47 -3.14 4.77 -26.73
N VAL A 48 -2.22 5.38 -27.49
CA VAL A 48 -0.77 5.20 -27.30
C VAL A 48 -0.33 5.67 -25.91
N LEU A 49 -0.83 6.81 -25.43
CA LEU A 49 -0.56 7.32 -24.09
C LEU A 49 -1.02 6.33 -23.02
N SER A 50 -2.22 5.76 -23.14
CA SER A 50 -2.73 4.76 -22.19
C SER A 50 -1.86 3.49 -22.14
N ILE A 51 -1.45 2.97 -23.31
CA ILE A 51 -0.54 1.81 -23.36
C ILE A 51 0.82 2.16 -22.75
N ALA A 52 1.33 3.39 -22.96
CA ALA A 52 2.56 3.87 -22.34
C ALA A 52 2.44 3.98 -20.81
N THR A 53 1.32 4.49 -20.27
CA THR A 53 1.06 4.53 -18.82
C THR A 53 0.97 3.13 -18.22
N GLU A 54 0.34 2.18 -18.90
CA GLU A 54 0.25 0.78 -18.46
C GLU A 54 1.63 0.10 -18.40
N GLU A 55 2.47 0.31 -19.42
CA GLU A 55 3.84 -0.21 -19.44
C GLU A 55 4.77 0.53 -18.45
N PHE A 56 4.55 1.82 -18.19
CA PHE A 56 5.27 2.58 -17.15
C PHE A 56 5.00 2.01 -15.75
N ILE A 57 3.73 1.82 -15.38
CA ILE A 57 3.34 1.23 -14.09
C ILE A 57 3.94 -0.17 -13.94
N LYS A 58 3.88 -0.98 -15.00
CA LYS A 58 4.48 -2.32 -15.06
C LYS A 58 5.99 -2.29 -14.86
N ARG A 59 6.72 -1.36 -15.48
CA ARG A 59 8.18 -1.19 -15.28
C ARG A 59 8.53 -0.78 -13.86
N LEU A 60 7.82 0.22 -13.32
CA LEU A 60 8.00 0.69 -11.94
C LEU A 60 7.82 -0.44 -10.92
N ILE A 61 6.73 -1.20 -11.04
CA ILE A 61 6.44 -2.34 -10.16
C ILE A 61 7.47 -3.48 -10.37
N GLN A 62 7.93 -3.73 -11.60
CA GLN A 62 9.00 -4.71 -11.85
C GLN A 62 10.35 -4.28 -11.24
N ALA A 63 10.67 -2.99 -11.23
CA ALA A 63 11.88 -2.48 -10.60
C ALA A 63 11.79 -2.56 -9.06
N ALA A 64 10.69 -2.11 -8.46
CA ALA A 64 10.46 -2.24 -7.02
C ALA A 64 10.37 -3.70 -6.54
N HIS A 65 9.89 -4.62 -7.40
CA HIS A 65 9.95 -6.05 -7.11
C HIS A 65 11.39 -6.59 -7.08
N ARG A 66 12.31 -6.10 -7.93
CA ARG A 66 13.73 -6.49 -7.89
C ARG A 66 14.38 -6.03 -6.60
N GLU A 67 14.07 -4.82 -6.14
CA GLU A 67 14.56 -4.28 -4.87
C GLU A 67 14.04 -5.12 -3.69
N ALA A 68 12.73 -5.37 -3.62
CA ALA A 68 12.15 -6.29 -2.61
C ALA A 68 12.80 -7.69 -2.65
N SER A 69 13.09 -8.21 -3.85
CA SER A 69 13.75 -9.51 -4.04
C SER A 69 15.21 -9.53 -3.57
N ALA A 70 15.95 -8.41 -3.72
CA ALA A 70 17.30 -8.27 -3.18
C ALA A 70 17.29 -8.37 -1.65
N HIS A 71 16.28 -7.76 -1.02
CA HIS A 71 15.98 -7.90 0.42
C HIS A 71 15.29 -9.23 0.80
N ARG A 72 15.28 -10.22 -0.11
CA ARG A 72 14.69 -11.56 0.05
C ARG A 72 13.19 -11.57 0.41
N ARG A 73 12.45 -10.51 0.03
CA ARG A 73 11.00 -10.37 0.24
C ARG A 73 10.24 -10.58 -1.07
N ASN A 74 9.11 -11.30 -0.97
CA ASN A 74 8.15 -11.49 -2.06
C ASN A 74 6.98 -10.48 -2.00
N GLN A 75 7.18 -9.37 -1.27
CA GLN A 75 6.22 -8.28 -1.10
C GLN A 75 6.97 -6.95 -1.19
N ILE A 76 6.42 -6.04 -2.01
CA ILE A 76 6.93 -4.69 -2.22
C ILE A 76 6.42 -3.81 -1.07
N ASN A 77 7.34 -3.19 -0.36
CA ASN A 77 7.09 -2.21 0.70
C ASN A 77 7.45 -0.80 0.20
N TYR A 78 7.03 0.23 0.93
CA TYR A 78 7.33 1.63 0.58
C TYR A 78 8.83 1.93 0.36
N PRO A 79 9.79 1.40 1.17
CA PRO A 79 11.22 1.62 0.92
C PRO A 79 11.66 1.17 -0.48
N ASP A 80 11.18 0.01 -0.97
CA ASP A 80 11.54 -0.52 -2.29
C ASP A 80 11.10 0.40 -3.43
N MET A 81 9.91 1.00 -3.30
CA MET A 81 9.39 2.01 -4.23
C MET A 81 10.23 3.29 -4.19
N SER A 82 10.50 3.82 -2.99
CA SER A 82 11.29 5.06 -2.83
C SER A 82 12.74 4.92 -3.29
N ALA A 83 13.37 3.76 -3.09
CA ALA A 83 14.71 3.45 -3.59
C ALA A 83 14.71 3.32 -5.13
N THR A 84 13.71 2.63 -5.69
CA THR A 84 13.50 2.53 -7.14
C THR A 84 13.37 3.91 -7.81
N VAL A 85 12.63 4.84 -7.20
CA VAL A 85 12.44 6.21 -7.70
C VAL A 85 13.73 7.04 -7.69
N GLN A 86 14.59 6.84 -6.69
CA GLN A 86 15.90 7.50 -6.61
C GLN A 86 16.94 6.86 -7.55
N GLN A 87 16.91 5.54 -7.74
CA GLN A 87 17.93 4.80 -8.47
C GLN A 87 17.84 4.94 -10.00
N TYR A 88 16.64 5.14 -10.55
CA TYR A 88 16.41 5.15 -11.99
C TYR A 88 15.90 6.51 -12.48
N GLN A 89 16.63 7.13 -13.40
CA GLN A 89 16.29 8.43 -13.98
C GLN A 89 14.90 8.46 -14.62
N GLU A 90 14.44 7.34 -15.20
CA GLU A 90 13.08 7.21 -15.77
C GLU A 90 11.93 7.31 -14.74
N PHE A 91 12.24 7.25 -13.43
CA PHE A 91 11.27 7.41 -12.35
C PHE A 91 11.47 8.68 -11.51
N MET A 92 12.47 9.53 -11.78
CA MET A 92 12.72 10.78 -11.03
C MET A 92 11.52 11.74 -11.02
N ILE A 93 10.64 11.67 -12.02
CA ILE A 93 9.36 12.41 -12.05
C ILE A 93 8.41 12.07 -10.88
N LEU A 94 8.69 11.01 -10.12
CA LEU A 94 7.94 10.59 -8.95
C LEU A 94 8.61 10.98 -7.63
N ALA A 95 9.77 11.66 -7.62
CA ALA A 95 10.53 11.94 -6.40
C ALA A 95 9.71 12.73 -5.35
N GLU A 96 8.98 13.76 -5.77
CA GLU A 96 8.08 14.54 -4.91
C GLU A 96 6.86 13.74 -4.43
N THR A 97 6.43 12.74 -5.21
CA THR A 97 5.23 11.91 -4.95
C THR A 97 5.53 10.68 -4.10
N ILE A 98 6.76 10.17 -4.18
CA ILE A 98 7.27 8.98 -3.47
C ILE A 98 8.63 9.33 -2.84
N PRO A 99 8.68 10.27 -1.88
CA PRO A 99 9.92 10.71 -1.25
C PRO A 99 10.59 9.60 -0.42
N PRO A 100 11.90 9.72 -0.12
CA PRO A 100 12.59 8.81 0.78
C PRO A 100 11.93 8.77 2.17
N PRO A 101 11.85 7.59 2.82
CA PRO A 101 11.38 7.50 4.21
C PRO A 101 12.41 8.11 5.17
N VAL A 102 12.01 9.16 5.90
CA VAL A 102 12.79 9.73 7.02
C VAL A 102 12.67 8.87 8.28
N THR A 103 13.65 8.93 9.20
CA THR A 103 13.49 8.24 10.49
C THR A 103 12.54 9.03 11.41
N LEU A 104 12.01 8.35 12.44
CA LEU A 104 11.13 8.98 13.43
C LEU A 104 11.82 10.11 14.21
N SER A 105 13.14 10.02 14.43
CA SER A 105 13.92 11.09 15.05
C SER A 105 14.04 12.30 14.12
N ASP A 106 14.39 12.07 12.85
CA ASP A 106 14.53 13.14 11.86
C ASP A 106 13.18 13.82 11.59
N ALA A 107 12.08 13.06 11.60
CA ALA A 107 10.73 13.59 11.45
C ALA A 107 10.33 14.56 12.58
N PHE A 108 10.79 14.33 13.82
CA PHE A 108 10.60 15.31 14.91
C PHE A 108 11.45 16.56 14.71
N ILE A 109 12.71 16.43 14.27
CA ILE A 109 13.61 17.56 14.00
C ILE A 109 13.04 18.43 12.86
N LEU A 110 12.74 17.83 11.70
CA LEU A 110 12.13 18.50 10.55
C LEU A 110 10.80 19.18 10.89
N ARG A 111 10.00 18.57 11.78
CA ARG A 111 8.77 19.20 12.28
C ARG A 111 9.08 20.42 13.16
N GLN A 112 10.01 20.29 14.11
CA GLN A 112 10.38 21.38 15.02
C GLN A 112 11.02 22.56 14.27
N ASP A 113 11.84 22.28 13.25
CA ASP A 113 12.43 23.29 12.37
C ASP A 113 11.36 24.03 11.58
N LYS A 114 10.39 23.31 10.99
CA LYS A 114 9.26 23.91 10.27
C LYS A 114 8.30 24.69 11.16
N GLU A 115 8.06 24.22 12.39
CA GLU A 115 7.28 24.96 13.39
C GLU A 115 7.99 26.24 13.85
N ARG A 116 9.34 26.27 13.84
CA ARG A 116 10.14 27.47 14.11
C ARG A 116 10.08 28.46 12.94
N GLU A 117 10.33 27.98 11.72
CA GLU A 117 10.27 28.77 10.47
C GLU A 117 8.93 29.52 10.34
N LEU A 118 7.81 28.84 10.57
CA LEU A 118 6.48 29.45 10.55
C LEU A 118 6.23 30.50 11.65
N LEU A 119 6.93 30.42 12.78
CA LEU A 119 6.88 31.42 13.86
C LEU A 119 7.78 32.63 13.57
N GLU A 120 8.89 32.43 12.85
CA GLU A 120 9.80 33.49 12.39
C GLU A 120 9.16 34.31 11.24
N ASP A 121 8.54 33.63 10.26
CA ASP A 121 7.79 34.27 9.17
C ASP A 121 6.51 34.99 9.63
N ASN A 122 5.86 34.49 10.70
CA ASN A 122 4.62 35.07 11.23
C ASN A 122 4.55 35.00 12.76
N PRO A 123 5.04 36.02 13.49
CA PRO A 123 5.05 36.02 14.95
C PRO A 123 3.64 36.05 15.59
N ALA A 124 2.56 36.27 14.82
CA ALA A 124 1.19 36.12 15.33
C ALA A 124 0.76 34.64 15.47
N LEU A 125 1.52 33.68 14.92
CA LEU A 125 1.32 32.24 15.12
C LEU A 125 1.92 31.72 16.44
N ALA A 126 2.60 32.57 17.21
CA ALA A 126 3.11 32.25 18.54
C ALA A 126 1.98 32.18 19.60
N VAL A 127 1.03 31.26 19.42
CA VAL A 127 -0.03 30.99 20.40
C VAL A 127 0.61 30.48 21.69
N PRO A 128 0.43 31.16 22.85
CA PRO A 128 0.94 30.64 24.10
C PRO A 128 0.23 29.31 24.42
N TYR A 129 1.02 28.26 24.64
CA TYR A 129 0.51 26.89 24.92
C TYR A 129 -0.51 26.84 26.07
N SER A 130 -0.51 27.84 26.96
CA SER A 130 -1.48 28.09 28.03
C SER A 130 -2.94 28.24 27.57
N LEU A 131 -3.21 28.48 26.27
CA LEU A 131 -4.55 28.70 25.72
C LEU A 131 -5.05 27.57 24.80
N LEU A 132 -4.24 26.55 24.53
CA LEU A 132 -4.69 25.36 23.81
C LEU A 132 -5.54 24.49 24.74
N PRO A 133 -6.79 24.11 24.36
CA PRO A 133 -7.55 23.13 25.12
C PRO A 133 -6.77 21.82 25.19
N SER A 134 -6.44 21.37 26.40
CA SER A 134 -5.68 20.13 26.57
C SER A 134 -6.49 18.94 26.03
N THR A 135 -6.08 18.41 24.88
CA THR A 135 -6.52 17.09 24.41
C THR A 135 -5.82 16.02 25.24
N GLN A 136 -6.21 15.96 26.51
CA GLN A 136 -5.76 14.98 27.47
C GLN A 136 -6.01 13.58 26.90
N PRO A 137 -4.99 12.69 26.81
CA PRO A 137 -5.23 11.32 26.41
C PRO A 137 -6.17 10.66 27.43
N SER A 138 -7.27 10.09 26.94
CA SER A 138 -8.26 9.41 27.77
C SER A 138 -7.59 8.31 28.61
N PRO A 139 -7.90 8.19 29.90
CA PRO A 139 -7.37 7.09 30.71
C PRO A 139 -7.92 5.74 30.22
N ASP A 140 -7.08 4.70 30.27
CA ASP A 140 -7.48 3.33 29.98
C ASP A 140 -8.59 2.84 30.95
N PRO A 141 -9.50 1.97 30.49
CA PRO A 141 -10.59 1.47 31.32
C PRO A 141 -10.10 0.46 32.37
N GLU A 142 -10.18 0.81 33.66
CA GLU A 142 -9.89 -0.12 34.75
C GLU A 142 -10.87 -1.33 34.80
N PRO A 143 -10.39 -2.52 35.18
CA PRO A 143 -11.19 -3.75 35.17
C PRO A 143 -12.16 -3.82 36.37
N SER A 144 -13.38 -3.31 36.18
CA SER A 144 -14.48 -3.45 37.14
C SER A 144 -14.82 -4.92 37.44
N ASN A 145 -14.43 -5.39 38.62
CA ASN A 145 -14.57 -6.79 39.06
C ASN A 145 -15.88 -7.01 39.86
N SER A 146 -16.84 -7.74 39.30
CA SER A 146 -18.11 -8.07 39.98
C SER A 146 -18.44 -9.58 39.91
N ASN A 147 -18.11 -10.31 40.98
CA ASN A 147 -18.44 -11.73 41.13
C ASN A 147 -19.90 -11.93 41.59
N ALA A 148 -20.75 -12.50 40.72
CA ALA A 148 -22.00 -13.17 41.11
C ALA A 148 -22.33 -14.29 40.11
N ILE A 149 -22.58 -15.51 40.59
CA ILE A 149 -22.80 -16.71 39.77
C ILE A 149 -24.13 -17.38 40.14
N PRO A 150 -24.93 -17.78 39.14
CA PRO A 150 -25.63 -19.06 39.19
C PRO A 150 -25.11 -20.04 38.11
N LYS A 151 -24.95 -21.33 38.48
CA LYS A 151 -24.71 -22.46 37.54
C LYS A 151 -25.90 -23.41 37.62
N PRO A 152 -26.37 -23.95 36.49
CA PRO A 152 -26.01 -25.34 36.12
C PRO A 152 -25.69 -25.47 34.60
N GLN A 153 -25.14 -26.58 34.07
CA GLN A 153 -24.62 -27.81 34.66
C GLN A 153 -23.45 -28.37 33.80
N LYS A 154 -22.72 -29.38 34.29
CA LYS A 154 -21.54 -29.95 33.61
C LYS A 154 -21.90 -31.05 32.62
N LYS A 155 -21.21 -31.10 31.46
CA LYS A 155 -20.69 -32.35 30.88
C LYS A 155 -19.24 -32.13 30.45
N SER A 156 -18.39 -33.13 30.68
CA SER A 156 -16.93 -32.99 30.67
C SER A 156 -16.22 -34.26 30.20
N ARG A 157 -15.25 -34.10 29.30
CA ARG A 157 -14.02 -34.91 29.11
C ARG A 157 -13.19 -34.17 28.05
N ALA A 158 -11.93 -33.78 28.30
CA ALA A 158 -10.73 -34.62 28.44
C ALA A 158 -10.48 -35.43 27.16
N SER A 159 -9.49 -35.12 26.31
CA SER A 159 -8.02 -35.10 26.52
C SER A 159 -7.41 -36.50 26.64
N LEU A 160 -6.78 -36.97 25.56
CA LEU A 160 -5.77 -38.04 25.39
C LEU A 160 -5.44 -38.01 23.88
N ALA A 161 -4.22 -37.99 23.33
CA ALA A 161 -2.87 -38.39 23.75
C ALA A 161 -2.58 -39.91 23.66
N ASN A 162 -1.67 -40.26 22.73
CA ASN A 162 -1.16 -41.60 22.36
C ASN A 162 -2.19 -42.63 21.80
N GLY A 163 -1.80 -43.56 20.91
CA GLY A 163 -0.52 -43.75 20.20
C GLY A 163 -0.20 -45.23 19.90
N LYS A 164 0.84 -45.51 19.09
CA LYS A 164 1.38 -46.86 18.73
C LYS A 164 0.41 -47.75 17.91
N GLU A 165 0.77 -48.81 17.17
CA GLU A 165 2.00 -49.47 16.64
C GLU A 165 1.52 -50.37 15.44
N LYS A 166 2.27 -51.10 14.58
CA LYS A 166 3.67 -51.56 14.40
C LYS A 166 3.80 -51.93 12.88
N ASP A 167 4.86 -51.58 12.12
CA ASP A 167 6.19 -52.25 12.00
C ASP A 167 6.27 -53.39 10.94
N LYS A 168 7.49 -53.69 10.46
CA LYS A 168 7.94 -54.65 9.40
C LYS A 168 7.74 -54.18 7.94
N SER A 169 8.68 -54.44 7.00
CA SER A 169 10.05 -55.00 7.12
C SER A 169 10.92 -54.79 5.86
N ASN A 170 12.24 -54.69 6.06
CA ASN A 170 13.39 -55.03 5.20
C ASN A 170 13.33 -54.92 3.65
N GLY A 171 14.36 -54.26 3.08
CA GLY A 171 14.74 -54.37 1.67
C GLY A 171 16.08 -53.68 1.39
N THR A 172 17.18 -54.43 1.34
CA THR A 172 18.57 -53.94 1.12
C THR A 172 19.11 -54.34 -0.25
N ALA A 173 20.13 -53.61 -0.74
CA ALA A 173 20.99 -53.94 -1.89
C ALA A 173 20.30 -53.88 -3.28
N SER A 174 20.99 -53.76 -4.43
CA SER A 174 22.32 -53.20 -4.76
C SER A 174 22.44 -53.08 -6.29
N THR A 175 23.43 -52.32 -6.78
CA THR A 175 24.13 -52.48 -8.09
C THR A 175 23.31 -52.87 -9.33
N SER A 176 23.24 -51.95 -10.30
CA SER A 176 24.08 -52.00 -11.52
C SER A 176 24.15 -50.62 -12.16
#